data_AF-A0A023GG55-F1
#
_entry.id   AF-A0A023GG55-F1
#
_cell.length_a   1.000
_cell.length_b   1.000
_cell.length_c   1.000
_cell.angle_alpha   90.00
_cell.angle_beta   90.00
_cell.angle_gamma   90.00
#
_symmetry.space_group_name_H-M   'P 1'
#
loop_
_entity.id
_entity.type
_entity.pdbx_description
1 polymer ?
#
loop_
_entity_poly.entity_id
_entity_poly.type
_entity_poly.pdbx_seq_one_letter_code
_entity_poly.pdbx_strand_id
1 'polypeptide(L)'
;MLIKLLPMLKQLQMGLRAFLLVASKIWSFICYVVRKQVRAVIQHQTIKYDVLPLSPLSKHRLSLVRRKILVLDLDETLIHSHHDGVIRQMVKPGTPPDFVLKVTIDRHPVRFFVHKRPHVDYFLDIVSQWYDLVVFTASMEIYGAAVADKLDNNRGILRKRYYRQHCTLDYGSYTKDLSAITQDLSSIFILDNSPGAYRSYPVLEAHACSTAF
;
A
#
# COMPACT_ATOMS: atom_id res chain seq x y z
N MET A 1 66.46 -26.13 -26.79
CA MET A 1 65.33 -26.24 -25.85
C MET A 1 64.59 -24.90 -25.64
N LEU A 2 65.29 -23.75 -25.53
CA LEU A 2 64.68 -22.42 -25.36
C LEU A 2 63.74 -21.94 -26.50
N ILE A 3 64.01 -22.30 -27.76
CA ILE A 3 63.28 -21.77 -28.94
C ILE A 3 61.81 -22.24 -29.00
N LYS A 4 61.47 -23.40 -28.42
CA LYS A 4 60.09 -23.90 -28.34
C LYS A 4 59.31 -23.36 -27.11
N LEU A 5 60.01 -22.77 -26.13
CA LEU A 5 59.40 -22.30 -24.88
C LEU A 5 58.69 -20.95 -25.05
N LEU A 6 59.26 -20.03 -25.83
CA LEU A 6 58.71 -18.70 -26.12
C LEU A 6 57.30 -18.71 -26.76
N PRO A 7 57.04 -19.50 -27.82
CA PRO A 7 55.71 -19.57 -28.42
C PRO A 7 54.69 -20.24 -27.48
N MET A 8 55.08 -21.26 -26.71
CA MET A 8 54.21 -21.85 -25.68
C MET A 8 53.84 -20.85 -24.58
N LEU A 9 54.79 -20.03 -24.11
CA LEU A 9 54.53 -19.00 -23.11
C LEU A 9 53.57 -17.93 -23.63
N LYS A 10 53.72 -17.51 -24.90
CA LYS A 10 52.80 -16.57 -25.57
C LYS A 10 51.40 -17.17 -25.74
N GLN A 11 51.29 -18.45 -26.06
CA GLN A 11 50.01 -19.15 -26.19
C GLN A 11 49.30 -19.27 -24.84
N LEU A 12 50.05 -19.56 -23.76
CA LEU A 12 49.54 -19.58 -22.39
C LEU A 12 49.10 -18.17 -21.93
N GLN A 13 49.88 -17.13 -22.27
CA GLN A 13 49.55 -15.74 -21.95
C GLN A 13 48.29 -15.25 -22.68
N MET A 14 48.12 -15.66 -23.94
CA MET A 14 46.90 -15.40 -24.72
C MET A 14 45.68 -16.13 -24.13
N GLY A 15 45.85 -17.40 -23.72
CA GLY A 15 44.81 -18.18 -23.04
C GLY A 15 44.39 -17.58 -21.70
N LEU A 16 45.35 -17.12 -20.89
CA LEU A 16 45.07 -16.46 -19.62
C LEU A 16 44.36 -15.11 -19.83
N ARG A 17 44.77 -14.32 -20.82
CA ARG A 17 44.08 -13.06 -21.17
C ARG A 17 42.65 -13.30 -21.63
N ALA A 18 42.42 -14.31 -22.48
CA ALA A 18 41.08 -14.68 -22.90
C ALA A 18 40.21 -15.14 -21.71
N PHE A 19 40.76 -15.95 -20.82
CA PHE A 19 40.09 -16.39 -19.59
C PHE A 19 39.72 -15.20 -18.69
N LEU A 20 40.63 -14.26 -18.45
CA LEU A 20 40.37 -13.07 -17.64
C LEU A 20 39.29 -12.17 -18.25
N LEU A 21 39.23 -12.04 -19.58
CA LEU A 21 38.19 -11.28 -20.27
C LEU A 21 36.82 -11.96 -20.12
N VAL A 22 36.75 -13.28 -20.30
CA VAL A 22 35.51 -14.06 -20.09
C VAL A 22 35.07 -13.97 -18.63
N ALA A 23 35.98 -14.14 -17.68
CA ALA A 23 35.71 -14.00 -16.25
C ALA A 23 35.21 -12.58 -15.90
N SER A 24 35.79 -11.53 -16.50
CA SER A 24 35.33 -10.15 -16.33
C SER A 24 33.92 -9.92 -16.86
N LYS A 25 33.58 -10.52 -18.00
CA LYS A 25 32.22 -10.46 -18.57
C LYS A 25 31.21 -11.21 -17.71
N ILE A 26 31.56 -12.40 -17.23
CA ILE A 26 30.73 -13.19 -16.30
C ILE A 26 30.53 -12.42 -14.99
N TRP A 27 31.60 -11.87 -14.43
CA TRP A 27 31.54 -11.06 -13.21
C TRP A 27 30.65 -9.82 -13.39
N SER A 28 30.77 -9.14 -14.52
CA SER A 28 29.92 -7.98 -14.85
C SER A 28 28.45 -8.37 -14.97
N PHE A 29 28.16 -9.53 -15.58
CA PHE A 29 26.81 -10.06 -15.69
C PHE A 29 26.23 -10.45 -14.31
N ILE A 30 27.01 -11.15 -13.48
CA ILE A 30 26.62 -11.48 -12.10
C ILE A 30 26.37 -10.20 -11.30
N CYS A 31 27.28 -9.23 -11.35
CA CYS A 31 27.10 -7.93 -10.71
C CYS A 31 25.84 -7.21 -11.19
N TYR A 32 25.53 -7.27 -12.48
CA TYR A 32 24.31 -6.70 -13.04
C TYR A 32 23.06 -7.39 -12.48
N VAL A 33 23.02 -8.73 -12.47
CA VAL A 33 21.90 -9.51 -11.93
C VAL A 33 21.72 -9.21 -10.44
N VAL A 34 22.80 -9.22 -9.65
CA VAL A 34 22.75 -8.88 -8.22
C VAL A 34 22.25 -7.45 -8.02
N ARG A 35 22.78 -6.46 -8.74
CA ARG A 35 22.30 -5.07 -8.64
C ARG A 35 20.83 -4.93 -9.02
N LYS A 36 20.37 -5.66 -10.05
CA LYS A 36 18.97 -5.69 -10.46
C LYS A 36 18.08 -6.28 -9.37
N GLN A 37 18.50 -7.40 -8.78
CA GLN A 37 17.76 -8.03 -7.67
C GLN A 37 17.78 -7.16 -6.41
N VAL A 38 18.90 -6.55 -6.07
CA VAL A 38 19.02 -5.62 -4.93
C VAL A 38 18.13 -4.39 -5.15
N ARG A 39 18.09 -3.79 -6.35
CA ARG A 39 17.15 -2.69 -6.65
C ARG A 39 15.70 -3.13 -6.52
N ALA A 40 15.36 -4.33 -6.99
CA ALA A 40 14.01 -4.87 -6.83
C ALA A 40 13.67 -5.03 -5.34
N VAL A 41 14.57 -5.57 -4.52
CA VAL A 41 14.38 -5.72 -3.07
C VAL A 41 14.28 -4.36 -2.36
N ILE A 42 15.16 -3.40 -2.66
CA ILE A 42 15.15 -2.05 -2.07
C ILE A 42 13.85 -1.32 -2.40
N GLN A 43 13.35 -1.43 -3.63
CA GLN A 43 12.07 -0.81 -4.02
C GLN A 43 10.88 -1.36 -3.22
N HIS A 44 10.98 -2.60 -2.72
CA HIS A 44 9.97 -3.22 -1.84
C HIS A 44 10.32 -3.11 -0.35
N GLN A 45 11.45 -2.51 0.02
CA GLN A 45 11.71 -2.21 1.43
C GLN A 45 10.84 -1.04 1.85
N THR A 46 9.88 -1.32 2.72
CA THR A 46 9.12 -0.31 3.43
C THR A 46 10.09 0.56 4.23
N ILE A 47 10.07 1.89 4.01
CA ILE A 47 10.75 2.86 4.88
C ILE A 47 10.34 2.55 6.31
N LYS A 48 11.33 2.16 7.13
CA LYS A 48 11.13 1.98 8.56
C LYS A 48 11.31 3.33 9.21
N TYR A 49 10.27 3.81 9.85
CA TYR A 49 10.35 4.98 10.71
C TYR A 49 10.51 4.49 12.15
N ASP A 50 11.43 5.10 12.89
CA ASP A 50 11.56 4.81 14.31
C ASP A 50 10.37 5.42 15.05
N VAL A 51 9.60 4.58 15.73
CA VAL A 51 8.49 5.02 16.58
C VAL A 51 9.10 5.67 17.82
N LEU A 52 9.23 7.00 17.79
CA LEU A 52 9.69 7.76 18.94
C LEU A 52 8.58 7.80 20.00
N PRO A 53 8.81 7.29 21.22
CA PRO A 53 7.80 7.32 22.25
C PRO A 53 7.45 8.75 22.64
N LEU A 54 6.16 9.01 22.87
CA LEU A 54 5.70 10.30 23.38
C LEU A 54 6.35 10.61 24.73
N SER A 55 6.71 11.87 24.95
CA SER A 55 7.16 12.33 26.26
C SER A 55 6.09 12.03 27.33
N PRO A 56 6.48 11.80 28.61
CA PRO A 56 5.50 11.58 29.69
C PRO A 56 4.46 12.70 29.78
N LEU A 57 4.85 13.96 29.55
CA LEU A 57 3.95 15.11 29.54
C LEU A 57 2.97 15.05 28.36
N SER A 58 3.44 14.74 27.15
CA SER A 58 2.57 14.59 25.98
C SER A 58 1.57 13.45 26.17
N LYS A 59 2.02 12.31 26.72
CA LYS A 59 1.16 11.17 27.04
C LYS A 59 0.10 11.52 28.07
N HIS A 60 0.47 12.26 29.12
CA HIS A 60 -0.47 12.74 30.12
C HIS A 60 -1.49 13.72 29.52
N ARG A 61 -1.05 14.72 28.74
CA ARG A 61 -1.96 15.66 28.07
C ARG A 61 -2.93 14.96 27.13
N LEU A 62 -2.46 13.96 26.37
CA LEU A 62 -3.30 13.15 25.50
C LEU A 62 -4.29 12.27 26.29
N SER A 63 -3.95 11.82 27.50
CA SER A 63 -4.88 11.07 28.35
C SER A 63 -6.04 11.91 28.90
N LEU A 64 -5.89 13.24 28.93
CA LEU A 64 -6.93 14.17 29.39
C LEU A 64 -7.94 14.52 28.28
N VAL A 65 -7.62 14.24 27.02
CA VAL A 65 -8.48 14.53 25.87
C VAL A 65 -8.96 13.23 25.24
N ARG A 66 -10.19 13.25 24.71
CA ARG A 66 -10.73 12.10 24.00
C ARG A 66 -9.96 11.90 22.68
N ARG A 67 -9.70 10.63 22.32
CA ARG A 67 -9.17 10.30 21.00
C ARG A 67 -10.17 10.72 19.92
N LYS A 68 -9.65 11.35 18.88
CA LYS A 68 -10.42 11.73 17.70
C LYS A 68 -10.65 10.51 16.79
N ILE A 69 -11.64 10.60 15.91
CA ILE A 69 -12.00 9.55 14.96
C ILE A 69 -11.37 9.87 13.60
N LEU A 70 -10.73 8.87 12.99
CA LEU A 70 -10.24 8.98 11.61
C LEU A 70 -11.00 7.98 10.74
N VAL A 71 -11.82 8.54 9.84
CA VAL A 71 -12.57 7.79 8.84
C VAL A 71 -11.68 7.57 7.62
N LEU A 72 -11.57 6.31 7.21
CA LEU A 72 -10.70 5.87 6.12
C LEU A 72 -11.56 5.25 5.01
N ASP A 73 -11.43 5.78 3.81
CA ASP A 73 -11.89 5.09 2.59
C ASP A 73 -10.92 3.95 2.19
N LEU A 74 -11.37 3.03 1.33
CA LEU A 74 -10.57 1.88 0.90
C LEU A 74 -10.01 2.04 -0.51
N ASP A 75 -10.86 1.96 -1.53
CA ASP A 75 -10.47 1.93 -2.93
C ASP A 75 -9.93 3.30 -3.39
N GLU A 76 -8.78 3.29 -4.06
CA GLU A 76 -8.04 4.49 -4.46
C GLU A 76 -7.60 5.40 -3.27
N THR A 77 -7.72 4.90 -2.02
CA THR A 77 -7.26 5.60 -0.81
C THR A 77 -6.21 4.80 -0.05
N LEU A 78 -6.53 3.58 0.38
CA LEU A 78 -5.61 2.65 1.08
C LEU A 78 -5.16 1.48 0.19
N ILE A 79 -5.96 1.15 -0.81
CA ILE A 79 -5.71 0.06 -1.76
C ILE A 79 -6.15 0.47 -3.17
N HIS A 80 -5.66 -0.24 -4.17
CA HIS A 80 -6.19 -0.26 -5.52
C HIS A 80 -6.62 -1.69 -5.85
N SER A 81 -7.75 -1.87 -6.53
CA SER A 81 -8.21 -3.20 -6.92
C SER A 81 -8.79 -3.24 -8.33
N HIS A 82 -8.67 -4.40 -8.97
CA HIS A 82 -9.35 -4.70 -10.22
C HIS A 82 -9.86 -6.15 -10.21
N HIS A 83 -10.89 -6.42 -11.00
CA HIS A 83 -11.47 -7.75 -11.14
C HIS A 83 -11.14 -8.35 -12.51
N ASP A 84 -11.28 -9.68 -12.62
CA ASP A 84 -11.05 -10.43 -13.87
C ASP A 84 -11.72 -9.74 -15.07
N GLY A 85 -10.95 -9.45 -16.13
CA GLY A 85 -11.44 -8.87 -17.38
C GLY A 85 -11.33 -7.35 -17.52
N VAL A 86 -10.93 -6.62 -16.47
CA VAL A 86 -10.71 -5.17 -16.53
C VAL A 86 -9.23 -4.84 -16.27
N ILE A 87 -8.49 -4.49 -17.32
CA ILE A 87 -7.11 -3.98 -17.18
C ILE A 87 -7.20 -2.49 -16.81
N ARG A 88 -6.84 -2.14 -15.56
CA ARG A 88 -6.58 -0.74 -15.18
C ARG A 88 -5.08 -0.50 -15.16
N GLN A 89 -4.62 0.49 -15.94
CA GLN A 89 -3.20 0.82 -16.13
C GLN A 89 -2.55 1.59 -14.95
N MET A 90 -3.20 1.67 -13.78
CA MET A 90 -2.63 2.37 -12.62
C MET A 90 -1.47 1.60 -11.99
N VAL A 91 -1.41 0.29 -12.19
CA VAL A 91 -0.31 -0.55 -11.71
C VAL A 91 0.57 -0.94 -12.90
N LYS A 92 1.90 -0.89 -12.71
CA LYS A 92 2.86 -1.35 -13.72
C LYS A 92 2.52 -2.78 -14.15
N PRO A 93 2.43 -3.06 -15.48
CA PRO A 93 2.15 -4.40 -15.98
C PRO A 93 3.13 -5.43 -15.39
N GLY A 94 2.59 -6.51 -14.84
CA GLY A 94 3.38 -7.59 -14.22
C GLY A 94 3.67 -7.41 -12.73
N THR A 95 3.26 -6.32 -12.09
CA THR A 95 3.31 -6.24 -10.62
C THR A 95 2.32 -7.21 -9.99
N PRO A 96 2.78 -8.18 -9.17
CA PRO A 96 1.89 -9.13 -8.52
C PRO A 96 0.98 -8.40 -7.52
N PRO A 97 -0.26 -8.86 -7.32
CA PRO A 97 -1.13 -8.36 -6.26
C PRO A 97 -0.57 -8.73 -4.88
N ASP A 98 -0.82 -7.89 -3.88
CA ASP A 98 -0.49 -8.18 -2.48
C ASP A 98 -1.38 -9.30 -1.92
N PHE A 99 -2.65 -9.31 -2.32
CA PHE A 99 -3.57 -10.40 -2.02
C PHE A 99 -4.70 -10.49 -3.05
N VAL A 100 -5.30 -11.69 -3.15
CA VAL A 100 -6.44 -11.96 -4.02
C VAL A 100 -7.65 -12.31 -3.17
N LEU A 101 -8.76 -11.60 -3.40
CA LEU A 101 -10.04 -11.88 -2.75
C LEU A 101 -10.94 -12.65 -3.71
N LYS A 102 -11.64 -13.66 -3.19
CA LYS A 102 -12.68 -14.40 -3.90
C LYS A 102 -14.00 -14.14 -3.18
N VAL A 103 -14.88 -13.39 -3.82
CA VAL A 103 -16.20 -13.06 -3.26
C VAL A 103 -17.28 -13.50 -4.23
N THR A 104 -18.44 -13.89 -3.71
CA THR A 104 -19.57 -14.32 -4.55
C THR A 104 -20.57 -13.18 -4.63
N ILE A 105 -20.73 -12.58 -5.81
CA ILE A 105 -21.71 -11.53 -6.08
C ILE A 105 -22.81 -12.18 -6.93
N ASP A 106 -24.06 -12.14 -6.47
CA ASP A 106 -25.21 -12.68 -7.22
C ASP A 106 -24.97 -14.11 -7.76
N ARG A 107 -24.41 -14.99 -6.91
CA ARG A 107 -24.05 -16.38 -7.21
C ARG A 107 -22.88 -16.57 -8.19
N HIS A 108 -22.25 -15.49 -8.64
CA HIS A 108 -21.08 -15.53 -9.51
C HIS A 108 -19.80 -15.27 -8.68
N PRO A 109 -18.82 -16.18 -8.69
CA PRO A 109 -17.55 -15.95 -8.02
C PRO A 109 -16.73 -14.92 -8.81
N VAL A 110 -16.37 -13.83 -8.13
CA VAL A 110 -15.53 -12.76 -8.68
C VAL A 110 -14.21 -12.73 -7.92
N ARG A 111 -13.10 -12.65 -8.67
CA ARG A 111 -11.77 -12.44 -8.12
C ARG A 111 -11.39 -10.98 -8.19
N PHE A 112 -10.92 -10.44 -7.06
CA PHE A 112 -10.33 -9.12 -6.98
C PHE A 112 -8.84 -9.27 -6.70
N PHE A 113 -8.02 -8.67 -7.56
CA PHE A 113 -6.59 -8.52 -7.38
C PHE A 113 -6.37 -7.18 -6.69
N VAL A 114 -5.82 -7.22 -5.48
CA VAL A 114 -5.70 -6.04 -4.63
C VAL A 114 -4.23 -5.69 -4.45
N HIS A 115 -3.92 -4.42 -4.70
CA HIS A 115 -2.63 -3.79 -4.50
C HIS A 115 -2.75 -2.82 -3.33
N LYS A 116 -1.88 -2.97 -2.35
CA LYS A 116 -1.81 -2.09 -1.19
C LYS A 116 -1.15 -0.80 -1.59
N ARG A 117 -1.66 0.32 -1.08
CA ARG A 117 -0.94 1.58 -1.21
C ARG A 117 0.41 1.44 -0.50
N PRO A 118 1.53 1.89 -1.10
CA PRO A 118 2.82 1.83 -0.44
C PRO A 118 2.76 2.41 0.98
N HIS A 119 3.33 1.69 1.94
CA HIS A 119 3.36 2.05 3.36
C HIS A 119 2.01 2.01 4.10
N VAL A 120 0.94 1.45 3.53
CA VAL A 120 -0.39 1.41 4.19
C VAL A 120 -0.36 0.70 5.55
N ASP A 121 0.41 -0.37 5.71
CA ASP A 121 0.50 -1.09 7.00
C ASP A 121 1.10 -0.22 8.09
N TYR A 122 2.22 0.43 7.75
CA TYR A 122 2.91 1.36 8.62
C TYR A 122 2.02 2.56 8.96
N PHE A 123 1.34 3.13 7.97
CA PHE A 123 0.35 4.18 8.18
C PHE A 123 -0.70 3.76 9.20
N LEU A 124 -1.31 2.58 9.02
CA LEU A 124 -2.32 2.03 9.95
C LEU A 124 -1.76 1.76 11.35
N ASP A 125 -0.52 1.27 11.46
CA ASP A 125 0.16 1.05 12.76
C ASP A 125 0.36 2.36 13.53
N ILE A 126 0.66 3.45 12.84
CA ILE A 126 0.89 4.75 13.48
C ILE A 126 -0.43 5.43 13.83
N VAL A 127 -1.34 5.58 12.87
CA VAL A 127 -2.58 6.33 13.09
C VAL A 127 -3.52 5.62 14.06
N SER A 128 -3.47 4.28 14.16
CA SER A 128 -4.22 3.51 15.16
C SER A 128 -3.75 3.72 16.60
N GLN A 129 -2.60 4.38 16.84
CA GLN A 129 -2.17 4.80 18.17
C GLN A 129 -2.76 6.16 18.57
N TRP A 130 -3.16 6.97 17.59
CA TRP A 130 -3.62 8.35 17.80
C TRP A 130 -5.15 8.48 17.67
N TYR A 131 -5.74 7.79 16.70
CA TYR A 131 -7.15 7.90 16.33
C TYR A 131 -7.91 6.60 16.52
N ASP A 132 -9.20 6.70 16.81
CA ASP A 132 -10.12 5.57 16.63
C ASP A 132 -10.43 5.46 15.14
N LEU A 133 -10.04 4.33 14.52
CA LEU A 133 -10.17 4.17 13.08
C LEU A 133 -11.56 3.63 12.73
N VAL A 134 -12.16 4.21 11.68
CA VAL A 134 -13.44 3.77 11.12
C VAL A 134 -13.26 3.57 9.62
N VAL A 135 -13.62 2.40 9.11
CA VAL A 135 -13.72 2.20 7.66
C VAL A 135 -15.05 2.78 7.21
N PHE A 136 -15.05 3.67 6.24
CA PHE A 136 -16.28 4.08 5.56
C PHE A 136 -15.98 4.07 4.07
N THR A 137 -16.55 3.14 3.32
CA THR A 137 -16.32 2.97 1.88
C THR A 137 -17.62 2.98 1.09
N ALA A 138 -17.57 3.51 -0.13
CA ALA A 138 -18.67 3.42 -1.09
C ALA A 138 -18.75 2.04 -1.78
N SER A 139 -17.97 1.04 -1.35
CA SER A 139 -17.97 -0.32 -1.87
C SER A 139 -18.98 -1.24 -1.17
N MET A 140 -19.36 -2.35 -1.82
CA MET A 140 -20.24 -3.36 -1.22
C MET A 140 -19.59 -4.00 0.00
N GLU A 141 -20.38 -4.29 1.02
CA GLU A 141 -19.92 -4.92 2.25
C GLU A 141 -19.15 -6.22 2.01
N ILE A 142 -19.62 -7.08 1.11
CA ILE A 142 -18.98 -8.39 0.86
C ILE A 142 -17.51 -8.25 0.44
N TYR A 143 -17.18 -7.17 -0.27
CA TYR A 143 -15.83 -6.87 -0.74
C TYR A 143 -15.09 -6.02 0.29
N GLY A 144 -15.71 -4.93 0.77
CA GLY A 144 -15.09 -4.00 1.70
C GLY A 144 -14.73 -4.65 3.04
N ALA A 145 -15.56 -5.56 3.55
CA ALA A 145 -15.25 -6.33 4.76
C ALA A 145 -14.02 -7.21 4.56
N ALA A 146 -13.95 -7.94 3.44
CA ALA A 146 -12.83 -8.81 3.13
C ALA A 146 -11.51 -8.04 2.96
N VAL A 147 -11.55 -6.85 2.33
CA VAL A 147 -10.38 -5.95 2.26
C VAL A 147 -9.98 -5.46 3.66
N ALA A 148 -10.96 -4.97 4.44
CA ALA A 148 -10.70 -4.47 5.79
C ALA A 148 -10.11 -5.54 6.70
N ASP A 149 -10.52 -6.81 6.60
CA ASP A 149 -9.93 -7.93 7.35
C ASP A 149 -8.48 -8.18 6.96
N LYS A 150 -8.15 -8.12 5.66
CA LYS A 150 -6.77 -8.25 5.18
C LYS A 150 -5.88 -7.11 5.64
N LEU A 151 -6.39 -5.88 5.66
CA LEU A 151 -5.66 -4.72 6.18
C LEU A 151 -5.55 -4.76 7.70
N ASP A 152 -6.60 -5.15 8.42
CA ASP A 152 -6.60 -5.22 9.89
C ASP A 152 -5.60 -6.27 10.41
N ASN A 153 -5.48 -7.40 9.70
CA ASN A 153 -4.58 -8.51 10.05
C ASN A 153 -4.74 -8.97 11.51
N ASN A 154 -6.00 -9.08 11.96
CA ASN A 154 -6.39 -9.47 13.32
C ASN A 154 -5.91 -8.53 14.45
N ARG A 155 -5.47 -7.29 14.12
CA ARG A 155 -5.10 -6.28 15.12
C ARG A 155 -6.33 -5.71 15.83
N GLY A 156 -7.51 -5.79 15.22
CA GLY A 156 -8.76 -5.25 15.74
C GLY A 156 -8.81 -3.72 15.76
N ILE A 157 -8.05 -3.05 14.89
CA ILE A 157 -8.01 -1.59 14.76
C ILE A 157 -9.10 -1.06 13.81
N LEU A 158 -9.61 -1.89 12.89
CA LEU A 158 -10.65 -1.53 11.90
C LEU A 158 -12.01 -2.16 12.23
N ARG A 159 -12.48 -2.11 13.48
CA ARG A 159 -13.73 -2.80 13.91
C ARG A 159 -15.01 -2.10 13.45
N LYS A 160 -15.02 -0.76 13.43
CA LYS A 160 -16.18 0.03 13.01
C LYS A 160 -16.13 0.21 11.50
N ARG A 161 -17.16 -0.24 10.79
CA ARG A 161 -17.17 -0.29 9.33
C ARG A 161 -18.53 0.12 8.78
N TYR A 162 -18.49 0.99 7.77
CA TYR A 162 -19.64 1.47 7.03
C TYR A 162 -19.36 1.25 5.54
N TYR A 163 -20.33 0.64 4.87
CA TYR A 163 -20.28 0.28 3.45
C TYR A 163 -21.29 1.06 2.62
N ARG A 164 -21.39 0.76 1.33
CA ARG A 164 -22.27 1.41 0.36
C ARG A 164 -23.72 1.60 0.85
N GLN A 165 -24.30 0.65 1.56
CA GLN A 165 -25.68 0.76 2.06
C GLN A 165 -25.88 1.86 3.11
N HIS A 166 -24.80 2.38 3.70
CA HIS A 166 -24.81 3.50 4.64
C HIS A 166 -24.49 4.84 3.96
N CYS A 167 -24.15 4.83 2.67
CA CYS A 167 -23.97 6.05 1.90
C CYS A 167 -25.32 6.58 1.40
N THR A 168 -25.40 7.89 1.22
CA THR A 168 -26.50 8.52 0.47
C THR A 168 -26.06 8.69 -0.97
N LEU A 169 -26.84 8.18 -1.93
CA LEU A 169 -26.59 8.40 -3.35
C LEU A 169 -27.19 9.74 -3.76
N ASP A 170 -26.32 10.71 -4.08
CA ASP A 170 -26.72 12.07 -4.45
C ASP A 170 -25.89 12.60 -5.63
N TYR A 171 -26.59 13.15 -6.64
CA TYR A 171 -26.02 13.58 -7.93
C TYR A 171 -25.04 12.57 -8.56
N GLY A 172 -25.37 11.26 -8.49
CA GLY A 172 -24.53 10.20 -9.05
C GLY A 172 -23.24 9.90 -8.26
N SER A 173 -23.07 10.47 -7.07
CA SER A 173 -21.97 10.18 -6.16
C SER A 173 -22.47 9.65 -4.82
N TYR A 174 -21.68 8.82 -4.15
CA TYR A 174 -21.98 8.37 -2.80
C TYR A 174 -21.40 9.38 -1.79
N THR A 175 -22.27 9.98 -0.99
CA THR A 175 -21.91 10.87 0.12
C THR A 175 -21.96 10.10 1.45
N LYS A 176 -20.99 10.39 2.32
CA LYS A 176 -20.78 9.74 3.61
C LYS A 176 -21.22 10.70 4.72
N ASP A 177 -22.29 10.34 5.43
CA ASP A 177 -22.77 11.11 6.58
C ASP A 177 -21.92 10.78 7.82
N LEU A 178 -21.08 11.72 8.24
CA LEU A 178 -20.21 11.54 9.40
C LEU A 178 -20.98 11.64 10.73
N SER A 179 -22.16 12.25 10.72
CA SER A 179 -23.01 12.35 11.91
C SER A 179 -23.56 10.99 12.36
N ALA A 180 -23.64 10.02 11.43
CA ALA A 180 -23.97 8.62 11.72
C ALA A 180 -22.89 7.89 12.54
N ILE A 181 -21.67 8.46 12.64
CA ILE A 181 -20.57 7.92 13.43
C ILE A 181 -20.45 8.64 14.78
N THR A 182 -20.52 9.98 14.76
CA THR A 182 -20.46 10.83 15.95
C THR A 182 -21.18 12.15 15.72
N GLN A 183 -21.87 12.64 16.75
CA GLN A 183 -22.49 13.97 16.71
C GLN A 183 -21.48 15.11 16.85
N ASP A 184 -20.34 14.86 17.50
CA ASP A 184 -19.26 15.86 17.65
C ASP A 184 -18.36 15.86 16.41
N LEU A 185 -18.74 16.64 15.40
CA LEU A 185 -17.99 16.75 14.15
C LEU A 185 -16.62 17.43 14.32
N SER A 186 -16.34 18.11 15.44
CA SER A 186 -15.01 18.67 15.71
C SER A 186 -13.96 17.59 16.08
N SER A 187 -14.43 16.37 16.35
CA SER A 187 -13.64 15.22 16.78
C SER A 187 -13.44 14.15 15.69
N ILE A 188 -13.92 14.37 14.46
CA ILE A 188 -13.84 13.40 13.36
C ILE A 188 -13.15 13.99 12.14
N PHE A 189 -12.35 13.18 11.47
CA PHE A 189 -11.71 13.50 10.20
C PHE A 189 -12.02 12.41 9.18
N ILE A 190 -11.99 12.76 7.90
CA ILE A 190 -12.16 11.82 6.80
C ILE A 190 -11.00 11.92 5.82
N LEU A 191 -10.47 10.76 5.44
CA LEU A 191 -9.50 10.59 4.36
C LEU A 191 -10.16 9.82 3.23
N ASP A 192 -10.37 10.50 2.11
CA ASP A 192 -11.07 9.98 0.94
C ASP A 192 -10.52 10.65 -0.33
N ASN A 193 -10.45 9.92 -1.42
CA ASN A 193 -10.00 10.44 -2.72
C ASN A 193 -11.13 11.12 -3.51
N SER A 194 -12.40 10.89 -3.15
CA SER A 194 -13.60 11.38 -3.85
C SER A 194 -14.21 12.61 -3.16
N PRO A 195 -14.20 13.79 -3.81
CA PRO A 195 -14.84 14.99 -3.25
C PRO A 195 -16.34 14.85 -2.98
N GLY A 196 -17.04 13.95 -3.69
CA GLY A 196 -18.46 13.68 -3.47
C GLY A 196 -18.73 13.01 -2.11
N ALA A 197 -17.74 12.30 -1.56
CA ALA A 197 -17.87 11.58 -0.29
C ALA A 197 -18.07 12.51 0.90
N TYR A 198 -17.40 13.67 0.91
CA TYR A 198 -17.44 14.65 2.00
C TYR A 198 -18.10 15.97 1.59
N ARG A 199 -18.92 15.97 0.53
CA ARG A 199 -19.60 17.17 0.00
C ARG A 199 -20.36 17.97 1.07
N SER A 200 -20.97 17.28 2.03
CA SER A 200 -21.73 17.90 3.13
C SER A 200 -20.87 18.60 4.17
N TYR A 201 -19.53 18.49 4.10
CA TYR A 201 -18.60 18.98 5.12
C TYR A 201 -17.39 19.74 4.52
N PRO A 202 -17.60 20.85 3.80
CA PRO A 202 -16.51 21.59 3.14
C PRO A 202 -15.50 22.24 4.11
N VAL A 203 -15.80 22.30 5.42
CA VAL A 203 -14.97 22.96 6.46
C VAL A 203 -14.24 21.96 7.36
N LEU A 204 -14.53 20.65 7.27
CA LEU A 204 -13.67 19.65 7.91
C LEU A 204 -12.32 19.66 7.18
N GLU A 205 -11.20 19.45 7.90
CA GLU A 205 -9.88 19.23 7.30
C GLU A 205 -9.89 17.91 6.49
N ALA A 206 -10.60 17.91 5.37
CA ALA A 206 -10.73 16.82 4.43
C ALA A 206 -9.58 16.94 3.44
N HIS A 207 -8.56 16.12 3.63
CA HIS A 207 -7.43 16.08 2.71
C HIS A 207 -7.74 15.07 1.59
N ALA A 208 -7.95 15.58 0.37
CA ALA A 208 -8.03 14.75 -0.82
C ALA A 208 -6.65 14.12 -1.10
N CYS A 209 -6.55 12.80 -1.02
CA CYS A 209 -5.31 12.10 -1.33
C CYS A 209 -5.31 11.62 -2.79
N SER A 210 -5.28 12.54 -3.76
CA SER A 210 -5.47 12.21 -5.18
C SER A 210 -4.23 11.70 -5.91
N THR A 211 -3.07 11.61 -5.25
CA THR A 211 -1.81 11.22 -5.88
C THR A 211 -1.09 10.16 -5.06
N ALA A 212 -1.20 8.88 -5.46
CA ALA A 212 -0.15 7.85 -5.38
C ALA A 212 -0.79 6.46 -5.50
N PHE A 213 -1.04 6.04 -6.74
CA PHE A 213 -0.92 4.66 -7.18
C PHE A 213 -0.03 4.67 -8.43
#